data_AF-A0A7S1XI43-F1
#
_entry.id   AF-A0A7S1XI43-F1
#
_cell.length_a   1.000
_cell.length_b   1.000
_cell.length_c   1.000
_cell.angle_alpha   90.00
_cell.angle_beta   90.00
_cell.angle_gamma   90.00
#
_symmetry.space_group_name_H-M   'P 1'
#
loop_
_entity.id
_entity.type
_entity.pdbx_description
1 polymer ?
#
loop_
_entity_poly.entity_id
_entity_poly.type
_entity_poly.pdbx_seq_one_letter_code
_entity_poly.pdbx_strand_id
1 'polypeptide(L)'
;LAAAAAKAEALAAAKQRAAAAAADAEEVAGEAREKAEAAEAELLKLKGSRAKALGEMKRLNAEIYQAQDEAQGAAARAQELEEQLGEAAEALEAAHAENERLKESVASYGVMTMSSSGSEAESGKDSPTHEADHMKIRTPAALQKAESQPDDAVDALQEQLAAAQEELEALRSQSADAEATEAQLKAQLRDEAARSAEREAASRDKFEGELELLRREAQTYKMEVASLAEELAAKGSSGGGDAEAAATAAVEAA
;
A
#
# COMPACT_ATOMS: atom_id res chain seq x y z
N LEU A 1 6.19 -27.85 83.38
CA LEU A 1 7.24 -26.82 83.21
C LEU A 1 8.13 -27.08 82.00
N ALA A 2 8.87 -28.20 81.92
CA ALA A 2 9.71 -28.52 80.76
C ALA A 2 8.94 -28.57 79.42
N ALA A 3 7.75 -29.20 79.39
CA ALA A 3 6.90 -29.22 78.20
C ALA A 3 6.39 -27.84 77.78
N ALA A 4 6.16 -26.93 78.74
CA ALA A 4 5.72 -25.56 78.47
C ALA A 4 6.88 -24.71 77.91
N ALA A 5 8.10 -24.92 78.42
CA ALA A 5 9.31 -24.28 77.91
C ALA A 5 9.62 -24.72 76.46
N ALA A 6 9.55 -26.03 76.17
CA ALA A 6 9.74 -26.56 74.82
C ALA A 6 8.67 -26.02 73.84
N LYS A 7 7.42 -25.86 74.30
CA LYS A 7 6.35 -25.28 73.49
C LYS A 7 6.57 -23.79 73.20
N ALA A 8 7.06 -23.03 74.18
CA ALA A 8 7.39 -21.62 74.02
C ALA A 8 8.56 -21.41 73.04
N GLU A 9 9.58 -22.27 73.11
CA GLU A 9 10.73 -22.26 72.21
C GLU A 9 10.33 -22.61 70.75
N ALA A 10 9.47 -23.63 70.58
CA ALA A 10 8.92 -23.98 69.27
C ALA A 10 8.05 -22.86 68.66
N LEU A 11 7.30 -22.13 69.48
CA LEU A 11 6.48 -20.99 69.05
C LEU A 11 7.35 -19.78 68.68
N ALA A 12 8.43 -19.52 69.41
CA ALA A 12 9.42 -18.49 69.07
C ALA A 12 10.10 -18.80 67.74
N ALA A 13 10.51 -20.06 67.51
CA ALA A 13 11.09 -20.50 66.24
C ALA A 13 10.11 -20.38 65.07
N ALA A 14 8.82 -20.71 65.28
CA ALA A 14 7.81 -20.57 64.24
C ALA A 14 7.53 -19.09 63.90
N LYS A 15 7.49 -18.20 64.90
CA LYS A 15 7.39 -16.75 64.68
C LYS A 15 8.58 -16.18 63.91
N GLN A 16 9.79 -16.66 64.20
CA GLN A 16 11.00 -16.25 63.50
C GLN A 16 11.00 -16.69 62.03
N ARG A 17 10.51 -17.91 61.75
CA ARG A 17 10.32 -18.40 60.37
C ARG A 17 9.23 -17.62 59.62
N ALA A 18 8.12 -17.30 60.27
CA ALA A 18 7.07 -16.47 59.66
C ALA A 18 7.56 -15.05 59.34
N ALA A 19 8.38 -14.46 60.22
CA ALA A 19 8.99 -13.16 59.98
C ALA A 19 10.01 -13.20 58.83
N ALA A 20 10.78 -14.29 58.71
CA ALA A 20 11.67 -14.50 57.56
C ALA A 20 10.87 -14.64 56.25
N ALA A 21 9.82 -15.46 56.23
CA ALA A 21 8.96 -15.62 55.05
C ALA A 21 8.27 -14.31 54.63
N ALA A 22 7.89 -13.45 55.59
CA ALA A 22 7.33 -12.13 55.30
C ALA A 22 8.36 -11.17 54.68
N ALA A 23 9.62 -11.23 55.14
CA ALA A 23 10.71 -10.45 54.55
C ALA A 23 11.04 -10.93 53.12
N ASP A 24 11.10 -12.25 52.91
CA ASP A 24 11.31 -12.84 51.59
C ASP A 24 10.17 -12.47 50.62
N ALA A 25 8.92 -12.45 51.09
CA ALA A 25 7.77 -12.01 50.30
C ALA A 25 7.83 -10.52 49.93
N GLU A 26 8.32 -9.66 50.82
CA GLU A 26 8.51 -8.22 50.56
C GLU A 26 9.61 -7.99 49.51
N GLU A 27 10.70 -8.76 49.57
CA GLU A 27 11.78 -8.75 48.57
C GLU A 27 11.23 -9.13 47.18
N VAL A 28 10.47 -10.23 47.09
CA VAL A 28 9.85 -10.70 45.84
C VAL A 28 8.84 -9.71 45.30
N ALA A 29 8.04 -9.09 46.17
CA ALA A 29 7.11 -8.04 45.77
C ALA A 29 7.85 -6.80 45.23
N GLY A 30 9.02 -6.49 45.79
CA GLY A 30 9.94 -5.47 45.28
C GLY A 30 10.45 -5.80 43.87
N GLU A 31 10.99 -7.00 43.69
CA GLU A 31 11.45 -7.48 42.38
C GLU A 31 10.33 -7.53 41.34
N ALA A 32 9.13 -7.95 41.73
CA ALA A 32 7.97 -7.99 40.85
C ALA A 32 7.54 -6.57 40.39
N ARG A 33 7.63 -5.57 41.27
CA ARG A 33 7.39 -4.17 40.91
C ARG A 33 8.44 -3.64 39.94
N GLU A 34 9.72 -3.93 40.17
CA GLU A 34 10.79 -3.52 39.24
C GLU A 34 10.62 -4.17 37.86
N LYS A 35 10.31 -5.47 37.82
CA LYS A 35 9.98 -6.20 36.58
C LYS A 35 8.75 -5.58 35.88
N ALA A 36 7.72 -5.18 36.64
CA ALA A 36 6.52 -4.54 36.08
C ALA A 36 6.83 -3.16 35.47
N GLU A 37 7.62 -2.32 36.15
CA GLU A 37 8.05 -1.02 35.62
C GLU A 37 8.91 -1.18 34.36
N ALA A 38 9.82 -2.16 34.33
CA ALA A 38 10.61 -2.48 33.15
C ALA A 38 9.72 -2.96 31.98
N ALA A 39 8.70 -3.79 32.26
CA ALA A 39 7.74 -4.24 31.26
C ALA A 39 6.89 -3.09 30.70
N GLU A 40 6.45 -2.15 31.54
CA GLU A 40 5.73 -0.95 31.11
C GLU A 40 6.58 -0.05 30.20
N ALA A 41 7.87 0.12 30.52
CA ALA A 41 8.80 0.88 29.70
C ALA A 41 9.00 0.22 28.31
N GLU A 42 9.14 -1.11 28.26
CA GLU A 42 9.22 -1.85 26.99
C GLU A 42 7.91 -1.74 26.19
N LEU A 43 6.75 -1.83 26.85
CA LEU A 43 5.44 -1.63 26.22
C LEU A 43 5.32 -0.23 25.60
N LEU A 44 5.85 0.80 26.25
CA LEU A 44 5.85 2.16 25.72
C LEU A 44 6.72 2.26 24.45
N LYS A 45 7.91 1.66 24.46
CA LYS A 45 8.79 1.58 23.28
C LYS A 45 8.09 0.86 22.12
N LEU A 46 7.40 -0.25 22.39
CA LEU A 46 6.65 -1.02 21.39
C LEU A 46 5.49 -0.22 20.81
N LYS A 47 4.73 0.50 21.63
CA LYS A 47 3.68 1.41 21.15
C LYS A 47 4.25 2.49 20.23
N GLY A 48 5.40 3.05 20.57
CA GLY A 48 6.11 4.02 19.72
C GLY A 48 6.57 3.41 18.39
N SER A 49 7.16 2.22 18.42
CA SER A 49 7.59 1.50 17.21
C SER A 49 6.40 1.14 16.30
N ARG A 50 5.31 0.63 16.89
CA ARG A 50 4.06 0.32 16.16
C ARG A 50 3.45 1.56 15.52
N ALA A 51 3.44 2.69 16.23
CA ALA A 51 2.92 3.94 15.68
C ALA A 51 3.74 4.42 14.46
N LYS A 52 5.08 4.28 14.52
CA LYS A 52 5.97 4.59 13.39
C LYS A 52 5.71 3.66 12.20
N ALA A 53 5.66 2.35 12.43
CA ALA A 53 5.38 1.37 11.38
C ALA A 53 4.01 1.60 10.72
N LEU A 54 2.97 1.91 11.51
CA LEU A 54 1.66 2.30 10.97
C LEU A 54 1.71 3.59 10.15
N GLY A 55 2.53 4.57 10.56
CA GLY A 55 2.76 5.79 9.80
C GLY A 55 3.42 5.51 8.45
N GLU A 56 4.47 4.67 8.43
CA GLU A 56 5.17 4.24 7.22
C GLU A 56 4.26 3.45 6.29
N MET A 57 3.49 2.49 6.81
CA MET A 57 2.50 1.73 6.02
C MET A 57 1.42 2.63 5.41
N LYS A 58 0.97 3.67 6.12
CA LYS A 58 0.03 4.67 5.57
C LYS A 58 0.67 5.49 4.45
N ARG A 59 1.93 5.90 4.63
CA ARG A 59 2.70 6.63 3.61
C ARG A 59 2.86 5.79 2.35
N LEU A 60 3.31 4.54 2.48
CA LEU A 60 3.46 3.60 1.36
C LEU A 60 2.13 3.35 0.64
N ASN A 61 1.03 3.19 1.37
CA ASN A 61 -0.29 3.07 0.75
C ASN A 61 -0.69 4.32 -0.05
N ALA A 62 -0.42 5.52 0.47
CA ALA A 62 -0.70 6.76 -0.27
C ALA A 62 0.13 6.83 -1.57
N GLU A 63 1.40 6.45 -1.52
CA GLU A 63 2.29 6.40 -2.70
C GLU A 63 1.84 5.34 -3.71
N ILE A 64 1.33 4.19 -3.26
CA ILE A 64 0.72 3.17 -4.14
C ILE A 64 -0.49 3.75 -4.87
N TYR A 65 -1.40 4.45 -4.17
CA TYR A 65 -2.55 5.07 -4.82
C TYR A 65 -2.14 6.12 -5.84
N GLN A 66 -1.11 6.92 -5.55
CA GLN A 66 -0.59 7.91 -6.49
C GLN A 66 0.00 7.23 -7.74
N ALA A 67 0.83 6.20 -7.58
CA ALA A 67 1.39 5.47 -8.71
C ALA A 67 0.31 4.81 -9.57
N GLN A 68 -0.76 4.29 -8.95
CA GLN A 68 -1.92 3.76 -9.67
C GLN A 68 -2.65 4.82 -10.49
N ASP A 69 -2.88 6.00 -9.91
CA ASP A 69 -3.54 7.12 -10.60
C ASP A 69 -2.70 7.62 -11.78
N GLU A 70 -1.39 7.72 -11.60
CA GLU A 70 -0.44 8.08 -12.66
C GLU A 70 -0.43 7.04 -13.80
N ALA A 71 -0.39 5.76 -13.47
CA ALA A 71 -0.44 4.67 -14.46
C ALA A 71 -1.77 4.68 -15.24
N GLN A 72 -2.90 4.84 -14.54
CA GLN A 72 -4.23 4.91 -15.16
C GLN A 72 -4.40 6.15 -16.03
N GLY A 73 -3.91 7.30 -15.58
CA GLY A 73 -3.94 8.55 -16.33
C GLY A 73 -3.11 8.47 -17.60
N ALA A 74 -1.91 7.90 -17.54
CA ALA A 74 -1.05 7.68 -18.71
C ALA A 74 -1.69 6.69 -19.70
N ALA A 75 -2.27 5.60 -19.21
CA ALA A 75 -2.96 4.60 -20.05
C ALA A 75 -4.19 5.19 -20.76
N ALA A 76 -5.00 6.00 -20.06
CA ALA A 76 -6.17 6.65 -20.66
C ALA A 76 -5.77 7.62 -21.78
N ARG A 77 -4.72 8.43 -21.58
CA ARG A 77 -4.19 9.32 -22.62
C ARG A 77 -3.61 8.55 -23.81
N ALA A 78 -2.92 7.43 -23.55
CA ALA A 78 -2.40 6.59 -24.62
C ALA A 78 -3.53 6.01 -25.48
N GLN A 79 -4.64 5.58 -24.87
CA GLN A 79 -5.82 5.11 -25.61
C GLN A 79 -6.45 6.21 -26.48
N GLU A 80 -6.57 7.43 -25.95
CA GLU A 80 -7.09 8.57 -26.71
C GLU A 80 -6.17 8.90 -27.91
N LEU A 81 -4.85 8.88 -27.71
CA LEU A 81 -3.89 9.09 -28.81
C LEU A 81 -3.89 7.94 -29.82
N GLU A 82 -4.08 6.69 -29.39
CA GLU A 82 -4.23 5.53 -30.29
C GLU A 82 -5.44 5.69 -31.20
N GLU A 83 -6.57 6.15 -30.66
CA GLU A 83 -7.78 6.44 -31.44
C GLU A 83 -7.54 7.57 -32.45
N GLN A 84 -6.94 8.69 -31.99
CA GLN A 84 -6.60 9.83 -32.87
C GLN A 84 -5.60 9.44 -33.97
N LEU A 85 -4.62 8.59 -33.67
CA LEU A 85 -3.68 8.06 -34.65
C LEU A 85 -4.36 7.16 -35.67
N GLY A 86 -5.34 6.35 -35.25
CA GLY A 86 -6.17 5.55 -36.15
C GLY A 86 -6.95 6.42 -37.13
N GLU A 87 -7.63 7.45 -36.63
CA GLU A 87 -8.37 8.41 -37.47
C GLU A 87 -7.44 9.18 -38.42
N ALA A 88 -6.26 9.61 -37.95
CA ALA A 88 -5.27 10.30 -38.78
C ALA A 88 -4.70 9.40 -39.87
N ALA A 89 -4.49 8.10 -39.58
CA ALA A 89 -4.02 7.13 -40.56
C ALA A 89 -5.07 6.88 -41.66
N GLU A 90 -6.34 6.73 -41.29
CA GLU A 90 -7.45 6.61 -42.26
C GLU A 90 -7.58 7.87 -43.13
N ALA A 91 -7.44 9.06 -42.53
CA ALA A 91 -7.46 10.33 -43.26
C ALA A 91 -6.27 10.45 -44.24
N LEU A 92 -5.08 10.00 -43.83
CA LEU A 92 -3.89 9.96 -44.68
C LEU A 92 -4.08 8.99 -45.86
N GLU A 93 -4.66 7.81 -45.63
CA GLU A 93 -4.96 6.84 -46.69
C GLU A 93 -5.97 7.41 -47.69
N ALA A 94 -7.02 8.08 -47.22
CA ALA A 94 -8.00 8.76 -48.06
C ALA A 94 -7.35 9.88 -48.90
N ALA A 95 -6.48 10.68 -48.30
CA ALA A 95 -5.74 11.75 -48.99
C ALA A 95 -4.81 11.18 -50.09
N HIS A 96 -4.11 10.07 -49.81
CA HIS A 96 -3.31 9.37 -50.81
C HIS A 96 -4.16 8.85 -51.98
N ALA A 97 -5.31 8.23 -51.70
CA ALA A 97 -6.22 7.72 -52.73
C ALA A 97 -6.78 8.84 -53.61
N GLU A 98 -7.12 9.99 -53.04
CA GLU A 98 -7.60 11.15 -53.79
C GLU A 98 -6.50 11.79 -54.65
N ASN A 99 -5.27 11.87 -54.13
CA ASN A 99 -4.11 12.37 -54.88
C ASN A 99 -3.81 11.49 -56.10
N GLU A 100 -3.82 10.16 -55.96
CA GLU A 100 -3.66 9.24 -57.10
C GLU A 100 -4.79 9.39 -58.13
N ARG A 101 -6.06 9.53 -57.68
CA ARG A 101 -7.19 9.79 -58.58
C ARG A 101 -7.03 11.10 -59.35
N LEU A 102 -6.54 12.16 -58.70
CA LEU A 102 -6.27 13.44 -59.34
C LEU A 102 -5.14 13.31 -60.37
N LYS A 103 -4.06 12.59 -60.06
CA LYS A 103 -2.97 12.31 -61.01
C LYS A 103 -3.47 11.58 -62.25
N GLU A 104 -4.30 10.54 -62.08
CA GLU A 104 -4.90 9.79 -63.20
C GLU A 104 -5.84 10.68 -64.05
N SER A 105 -6.65 11.52 -63.41
CA SER A 105 -7.53 12.50 -64.08
C SER A 105 -6.73 13.53 -64.91
N VAL A 106 -5.66 14.08 -64.33
CA VAL A 106 -4.77 15.03 -65.01
C VAL A 106 -4.05 14.36 -66.18
N ALA A 107 -3.59 13.11 -66.02
CA ALA A 107 -2.99 12.35 -67.12
C ALA A 107 -3.99 12.14 -68.27
N SER A 108 -5.24 11.83 -67.96
CA SER A 108 -6.34 11.72 -68.94
C SER A 108 -6.62 13.06 -69.66
N TYR A 109 -6.75 14.16 -68.92
CA TYR A 109 -7.00 15.49 -69.50
C TYR A 109 -5.82 16.02 -70.32
N GLY A 110 -4.58 15.74 -69.91
CA GLY A 110 -3.36 16.11 -70.64
C GLY A 110 -3.22 15.38 -71.99
N VAL A 111 -3.74 14.16 -72.10
CA VAL A 111 -3.80 13.42 -73.39
C VAL A 111 -4.89 13.98 -74.30
N MET A 112 -6.00 14.49 -73.74
CA MET A 112 -7.10 15.08 -74.49
C MET A 112 -6.75 16.43 -75.12
N THR A 113 -5.93 17.26 -74.46
CA THR A 113 -5.53 18.59 -74.99
C THR A 113 -4.39 18.52 -76.01
N MET A 114 -3.63 17.43 -76.06
CA MET A 114 -2.60 17.19 -77.08
C MET A 114 -3.13 16.51 -78.35
N SER A 115 -4.38 16.01 -78.34
CA SER A 115 -5.00 15.31 -79.48
C SER A 115 -5.91 16.20 -80.34
N SER A 116 -6.03 17.51 -80.04
CA SER A 116 -6.89 18.44 -80.79
C SER A 116 -6.13 19.50 -81.59
N SER A 117 -4.95 19.17 -82.13
CA SER A 117 -4.25 19.98 -83.13
C SER A 117 -4.52 19.43 -84.54
N GLY A 118 -5.75 19.62 -85.04
CA GLY A 118 -6.03 19.40 -86.46
C GLY A 118 -7.49 19.21 -86.83
N SER A 119 -8.25 20.31 -86.94
CA SER A 119 -9.04 20.62 -88.14
C SER A 119 -9.83 21.91 -87.94
N GLU A 120 -9.58 22.90 -88.80
CA GLU A 120 -10.47 24.05 -89.00
C GLU A 120 -11.77 23.61 -89.68
N ALA A 121 -12.92 24.07 -89.18
CA ALA A 121 -14.07 24.46 -90.00
C ALA A 121 -15.13 25.19 -89.15
N GLU A 122 -15.73 26.20 -89.78
CA GLU A 122 -16.61 27.23 -89.23
C GLU A 122 -18.01 26.77 -88.78
N SER A 123 -18.66 27.70 -88.07
CA SER A 123 -20.10 28.04 -88.13
C SER A 123 -21.07 27.30 -87.20
N GLY A 124 -21.69 28.08 -86.30
CA GLY A 124 -22.92 27.70 -85.61
C GLY A 124 -23.11 28.47 -84.30
N LYS A 125 -23.87 29.58 -84.36
CA LYS A 125 -24.46 30.20 -83.17
C LYS A 125 -25.29 29.16 -82.42
N ASP A 126 -25.05 29.02 -81.11
CA ASP A 126 -26.07 28.96 -80.07
C ASP A 126 -25.38 28.84 -78.70
N SER A 127 -25.50 29.89 -77.88
CA SER A 127 -25.41 29.74 -76.43
C SER A 127 -26.79 29.32 -75.93
N PRO A 128 -26.87 28.41 -74.95
CA PRO A 128 -27.29 28.91 -73.65
C PRO A 128 -26.61 28.26 -72.43
N THR A 129 -26.38 29.15 -71.46
CA THR A 129 -26.49 28.98 -70.00
C THR A 129 -25.60 27.97 -69.29
N HIS A 130 -24.56 28.52 -68.65
CA HIS A 130 -23.98 28.03 -67.40
C HIS A 130 -25.05 27.72 -66.36
N GLU A 131 -25.17 26.44 -66.01
CA GLU A 131 -25.66 25.98 -64.70
C GLU A 131 -24.66 24.92 -64.22
N ALA A 132 -23.47 25.39 -63.85
CA ALA A 132 -22.61 24.65 -62.93
C ALA A 132 -23.26 24.81 -61.55
N ASP A 133 -24.16 23.88 -61.23
CA ASP A 133 -24.85 23.86 -59.96
C ASP A 133 -23.82 23.81 -58.83
N HIS A 134 -23.83 24.86 -58.02
CA HIS A 134 -22.95 25.05 -56.89
C HIS A 134 -23.26 24.02 -55.80
N MET A 135 -22.68 22.83 -55.90
CA MET A 135 -22.46 21.99 -54.73
C MET A 135 -21.31 22.61 -53.94
N LYS A 136 -21.61 23.65 -53.15
CA LYS A 136 -20.76 24.10 -52.04
C LYS A 136 -20.80 23.03 -50.97
N ILE A 137 -20.13 21.91 -51.23
CA ILE A 137 -19.71 20.99 -50.19
C ILE A 137 -18.82 21.83 -49.29
N ARG A 138 -19.24 22.02 -48.04
CA ARG A 138 -18.40 22.63 -47.00
C ARG A 138 -17.25 21.67 -46.75
N THR A 139 -16.22 21.77 -47.57
CA THR A 139 -14.95 21.11 -47.37
C THR A 139 -14.32 21.73 -46.12
N PRO A 140 -14.09 20.96 -45.04
CA PRO A 140 -13.35 21.46 -43.88
C PRO A 140 -12.00 22.03 -44.35
N ALA A 141 -11.52 23.10 -43.71
CA ALA A 141 -10.41 23.94 -44.18
C ALA A 141 -9.11 23.18 -44.57
N ALA A 142 -8.94 21.93 -44.12
CA ALA A 142 -7.88 21.02 -44.55
C ALA A 142 -7.99 20.60 -46.04
N LEU A 143 -9.20 20.42 -46.57
CA LEU A 143 -9.43 20.01 -47.97
C LEU A 143 -9.25 21.17 -48.97
N GLN A 144 -9.48 22.42 -48.55
CA GLN A 144 -9.16 23.59 -49.39
C GLN A 144 -7.66 23.81 -49.60
N LYS A 145 -6.81 23.32 -48.68
CA LYS A 145 -5.35 23.38 -48.82
C LYS A 145 -4.82 22.21 -49.67
N ALA A 146 -5.46 21.05 -49.56
CA ALA A 146 -5.20 19.86 -50.38
C ALA A 146 -5.47 20.09 -51.88
N GLU A 147 -6.43 20.94 -52.25
CA GLU A 147 -6.67 21.33 -53.65
C GLU A 147 -5.51 22.12 -54.30
N SER A 148 -4.66 22.78 -53.50
CA SER A 148 -3.53 23.58 -54.02
C SER A 148 -2.17 22.86 -53.96
N GLN A 149 -1.92 22.02 -52.95
CA GLN A 149 -0.64 21.32 -52.73
C GLN A 149 -0.86 20.02 -51.94
N PRO A 150 -1.28 18.93 -52.59
CA PRO A 150 -1.68 17.69 -51.91
C PRO A 150 -0.48 16.91 -51.34
N ASP A 151 0.73 17.06 -51.91
CA ASP A 151 1.94 16.44 -51.38
C ASP A 151 2.38 17.08 -50.04
N ASP A 152 2.29 18.41 -49.92
CA ASP A 152 2.61 19.13 -48.67
C ASP A 152 1.64 18.77 -47.52
N ALA A 153 0.39 18.41 -47.85
CA ALA A 153 -0.61 17.97 -46.86
C ALA A 153 -0.34 16.54 -46.36
N VAL A 154 0.11 15.65 -47.25
CA VAL A 154 0.53 14.28 -46.92
C VAL A 154 1.76 14.30 -46.01
N ASP A 155 2.78 15.10 -46.33
CA ASP A 155 4.00 15.21 -45.53
C ASP A 155 3.69 15.74 -44.12
N ALA A 156 2.81 16.74 -44.01
CA ALA A 156 2.38 17.29 -42.71
C ALA A 156 1.62 16.26 -41.85
N LEU A 157 0.75 15.44 -42.47
CA LEU A 157 0.05 14.37 -41.77
C LEU A 157 1.00 13.26 -41.31
N GLN A 158 2.00 12.90 -42.12
CA GLN A 158 3.04 11.93 -41.74
C GLN A 158 3.90 12.42 -40.56
N GLU A 159 4.27 13.70 -40.55
CA GLU A 159 5.01 14.31 -39.44
C GLU A 159 4.18 14.29 -38.13
N GLN A 160 2.88 14.61 -38.22
CA GLN A 160 1.97 14.52 -37.07
C GLN A 160 1.81 13.09 -36.55
N LEU A 161 1.73 12.11 -37.45
CA LEU A 161 1.63 10.69 -37.09
C LEU A 161 2.89 10.20 -36.38
N ALA A 162 4.07 10.60 -36.86
CA ALA A 162 5.34 10.26 -36.21
C ALA A 162 5.47 10.89 -34.82
N ALA A 163 5.10 12.17 -34.67
CA ALA A 163 5.13 12.85 -33.36
C ALA A 163 4.16 12.22 -32.35
N ALA A 164 2.94 11.88 -32.78
CA ALA A 164 1.97 11.23 -31.91
C ALA A 164 2.36 9.78 -31.56
N GLN A 165 3.05 9.06 -32.45
CA GLN A 165 3.63 7.74 -32.14
C GLN A 165 4.72 7.84 -31.06
N GLU A 166 5.60 8.85 -31.14
CA GLU A 166 6.63 9.09 -30.13
C GLU A 166 6.02 9.43 -28.76
N GLU A 167 4.97 10.27 -28.73
CA GLU A 167 4.25 10.61 -27.50
C GLU A 167 3.58 9.38 -26.87
N LEU A 168 3.01 8.51 -27.69
CA LEU A 168 2.36 7.28 -27.26
C LEU A 168 3.37 6.29 -26.66
N GLU A 169 4.54 6.14 -27.27
CA GLU A 169 5.64 5.35 -26.69
C GLU A 169 6.09 5.92 -25.35
N ALA A 170 6.20 7.25 -25.23
CA ALA A 170 6.54 7.91 -23.97
C ALA A 170 5.49 7.66 -22.87
N LEU A 171 4.19 7.74 -23.20
CA LEU A 171 3.10 7.46 -22.25
C LEU A 171 3.07 5.98 -21.83
N ARG A 172 3.32 5.05 -22.76
CA ARG A 172 3.43 3.63 -22.43
C ARG A 172 4.62 3.36 -21.52
N SER A 173 5.76 3.99 -21.76
CA SER A 173 6.92 3.91 -20.85
C SER A 173 6.58 4.47 -19.47
N GLN A 174 5.92 5.63 -19.40
CA GLN A 174 5.51 6.25 -18.14
C GLN A 174 4.56 5.33 -17.35
N SER A 175 3.58 4.72 -18.03
CA SER A 175 2.66 3.76 -17.41
C SER A 175 3.40 2.53 -16.87
N ALA A 176 4.33 1.96 -17.64
CA ALA A 176 5.14 0.82 -17.22
C ALA A 176 6.03 1.15 -16.01
N ASP A 177 6.65 2.34 -15.98
CA ASP A 177 7.48 2.79 -14.87
C ASP A 177 6.65 3.01 -13.59
N ALA A 178 5.44 3.56 -13.73
CA ALA A 178 4.49 3.74 -12.63
C ALA A 178 4.01 2.38 -12.07
N GLU A 179 3.69 1.41 -12.93
CA GLU A 179 3.33 0.04 -12.51
C GLU A 179 4.50 -0.68 -11.80
N ALA A 180 5.72 -0.52 -12.30
CA ALA A 180 6.92 -1.07 -11.66
C ALA A 180 7.13 -0.46 -10.26
N THR A 181 6.95 0.86 -10.14
CA THR A 181 7.02 1.59 -8.86
C THR A 181 5.93 1.11 -7.90
N GLU A 182 4.69 0.93 -8.37
CA GLU A 182 3.59 0.40 -7.58
C GLU A 182 3.91 -1.01 -7.04
N ALA A 183 4.43 -1.89 -7.90
CA ALA A 183 4.83 -3.25 -7.51
C ALA A 183 5.93 -3.23 -6.43
N GLN A 184 6.92 -2.35 -6.58
CA GLN A 184 7.98 -2.17 -5.59
C GLN A 184 7.42 -1.66 -4.25
N LEU A 185 6.55 -0.66 -4.27
CA LEU A 185 5.94 -0.12 -3.05
C LEU A 185 5.05 -1.15 -2.36
N LYS A 186 4.29 -1.96 -3.12
CA LYS A 186 3.52 -3.09 -2.58
C LYS A 186 4.41 -4.14 -1.92
N ALA A 187 5.60 -4.42 -2.47
CA ALA A 187 6.57 -5.31 -1.84
C ALA A 187 7.09 -4.71 -0.52
N GLN A 188 7.49 -3.44 -0.53
CA GLN A 188 7.93 -2.74 0.69
C GLN A 188 6.85 -2.72 1.78
N LEU A 189 5.58 -2.53 1.41
CA LEU A 189 4.46 -2.56 2.35
C LEU A 189 4.30 -3.94 3.01
N ARG A 190 4.45 -5.02 2.24
CA ARG A 190 4.40 -6.38 2.78
C ARG A 190 5.58 -6.65 3.73
N ASP A 191 6.78 -6.22 3.36
CA ASP A 191 7.97 -6.38 4.20
C ASP A 191 7.84 -5.61 5.51
N GLU A 192 7.35 -4.37 5.48
CA GLU A 192 7.18 -3.58 6.70
C GLU A 192 6.07 -4.14 7.59
N ALA A 193 4.98 -4.66 6.99
CA ALA A 193 3.95 -5.38 7.73
C ALA A 193 4.51 -6.66 8.38
N ALA A 194 5.34 -7.43 7.68
CA ALA A 194 5.99 -8.63 8.20
C ALA A 194 6.94 -8.30 9.36
N ARG A 195 7.82 -7.31 9.20
CA ARG A 195 8.73 -6.85 10.28
C ARG A 195 7.96 -6.35 11.49
N SER A 196 6.87 -5.61 11.29
CA SER A 196 6.01 -5.17 12.39
C SER A 196 5.37 -6.35 13.12
N ALA A 197 4.89 -7.36 12.38
CA ALA A 197 4.32 -8.57 12.97
C ALA A 197 5.36 -9.40 13.74
N GLU A 198 6.57 -9.55 13.20
CA GLU A 198 7.68 -10.24 13.87
C GLU A 198 8.08 -9.56 15.18
N ARG A 199 8.19 -8.21 15.19
CA ARG A 199 8.47 -7.45 16.41
C ARG A 199 7.36 -7.63 17.46
N GLU A 200 6.09 -7.62 17.04
CA GLU A 200 4.97 -7.87 17.95
C GLU A 200 4.96 -9.30 18.49
N ALA A 201 5.21 -10.31 17.65
CA ALA A 201 5.28 -11.72 18.07
C ALA A 201 6.41 -11.94 19.07
N ALA A 202 7.64 -11.50 18.77
CA ALA A 202 8.78 -11.61 19.67
C ALA A 202 8.53 -10.92 21.03
N SER A 203 7.81 -9.80 21.03
CA SER A 203 7.44 -9.12 22.27
C SER A 203 6.41 -9.90 23.07
N ARG A 204 5.41 -10.50 22.42
CA ARG A 204 4.41 -11.34 23.08
C ARG A 204 5.05 -12.57 23.70
N ASP A 205 5.90 -13.26 22.95
CA ASP A 205 6.62 -14.45 23.44
C ASP A 205 7.46 -14.13 24.68
N LYS A 206 8.13 -12.96 24.69
CA LYS A 206 8.87 -12.48 25.86
C LYS A 206 7.96 -12.26 27.07
N PHE A 207 6.86 -11.52 26.90
CA PHE A 207 5.92 -11.26 27.99
C PHE A 207 5.22 -12.52 28.50
N GLU A 208 4.90 -13.47 27.61
CA GLU A 208 4.32 -14.76 27.99
C GLU A 208 5.31 -15.58 28.84
N GLY A 209 6.59 -15.63 28.45
CA GLY A 209 7.64 -16.27 29.23
C GLY A 209 7.84 -15.65 30.63
N GLU A 210 7.83 -14.32 30.71
CA GLU A 210 7.91 -13.60 32.00
C GLU A 210 6.67 -13.88 32.89
N LEU A 211 5.47 -13.91 32.31
CA LEU A 211 4.23 -14.24 33.03
C LEU A 211 4.21 -15.68 33.54
N GLU A 212 4.71 -16.63 32.77
CA GLU A 212 4.83 -18.02 33.23
C GLU A 212 5.80 -18.17 34.41
N LEU A 213 6.92 -17.44 34.36
CA LEU A 213 7.92 -17.45 35.44
C LEU A 213 7.33 -16.88 36.73
N LEU A 214 6.67 -15.71 36.64
CA LEU A 214 5.94 -15.09 37.76
C LEU A 214 4.85 -16.01 38.33
N ARG A 215 4.10 -16.73 37.48
CA ARG A 215 3.10 -17.70 37.95
C ARG A 215 3.72 -18.86 38.72
N ARG A 216 4.88 -19.37 38.29
CA ARG A 216 5.60 -20.44 39.00
C ARG A 216 6.15 -19.96 40.35
N GLU A 217 6.72 -18.76 40.38
CA GLU A 217 7.19 -18.12 41.62
C GLU A 217 6.02 -17.94 42.60
N ALA A 218 4.92 -17.32 42.17
CA ALA A 218 3.73 -17.12 43.01
C ALA A 218 3.12 -18.45 43.50
N GLN A 219 3.09 -19.49 42.67
CA GLN A 219 2.63 -20.82 43.09
C GLN A 219 3.55 -21.44 44.16
N THR A 220 4.85 -21.20 44.07
CA THR A 220 5.83 -21.68 45.05
C THR A 220 5.61 -21.01 46.40
N TYR A 221 5.51 -19.68 46.42
CA TYR A 221 5.17 -18.92 47.63
C TYR A 221 3.86 -19.36 48.26
N LYS A 222 2.82 -19.57 47.43
CA LYS A 222 1.52 -20.07 47.92
C LYS A 222 1.64 -21.42 48.63
N MET A 223 2.46 -22.33 48.11
CA MET A 223 2.69 -23.65 48.73
C MET A 223 3.49 -23.52 50.03
N GLU A 224 4.49 -22.64 50.09
CA GLU A 224 5.27 -22.37 51.30
C GLU A 224 4.43 -21.76 52.41
N VAL A 225 3.60 -20.77 52.09
CA VAL A 225 2.66 -20.14 53.03
C VAL A 225 1.65 -21.16 53.55
N ALA A 226 1.09 -22.01 52.67
CA ALA A 226 0.18 -23.08 53.07
C ALA A 226 0.86 -24.08 54.03
N SER A 227 2.10 -24.50 53.73
CA SER A 227 2.88 -25.40 54.59
C SER A 227 3.18 -24.76 55.96
N LEU A 228 3.51 -23.47 56.00
CA LEU A 228 3.76 -22.74 57.25
C LEU A 228 2.48 -22.59 58.08
N ALA A 229 1.34 -22.34 57.42
CA ALA A 229 0.03 -22.27 58.06
C ALA A 229 -0.36 -23.63 58.69
N GLU A 230 -0.14 -24.74 57.99
CA GLU A 230 -0.36 -26.09 58.52
C GLU A 230 0.57 -26.39 59.72
N GLU A 231 1.85 -26.02 59.64
CA GLU A 231 2.81 -26.20 60.74
C GLU A 231 2.42 -25.38 61.98
N LEU A 232 1.94 -24.15 61.79
CA LEU A 232 1.42 -23.29 62.86
C LEU A 232 0.13 -23.84 63.48
N ALA A 233 -0.81 -24.32 62.66
CA ALA A 233 -2.05 -24.94 63.13
C ALA A 233 -1.77 -26.21 63.96
N ALA A 234 -0.85 -27.06 63.51
CA ALA A 234 -0.43 -28.28 64.22
C ALA A 234 0.21 -27.97 65.58
N LYS A 235 0.98 -26.87 65.69
CA LYS A 235 1.62 -26.43 66.95
C LYS A 235 0.68 -25.61 67.86
N GLY A 236 -0.36 -24.99 67.28
CA GLY A 236 -1.35 -24.12 67.93
C GLY A 236 -2.54 -24.84 68.59
N SER A 237 -2.68 -26.16 68.44
CA SER A 237 -3.81 -26.98 68.91
C SER A 237 -4.10 -26.97 70.44
N SER A 238 -3.46 -26.12 71.25
CA SER A 238 -3.97 -25.84 72.59
C SER A 238 -3.76 -24.37 72.98
N GLY A 239 -4.69 -23.51 72.53
CA GLY A 239 -4.98 -22.21 73.12
C GLY A 239 -4.69 -20.99 72.24
N GLY A 240 -5.78 -20.33 71.80
CA GLY A 240 -5.81 -18.90 71.45
C GLY A 240 -6.06 -18.59 69.97
N GLY A 241 -7.16 -17.88 69.69
CA GLY A 241 -7.57 -17.42 68.34
C GLY A 241 -6.57 -16.49 67.63
N ASP A 242 -5.47 -16.11 68.29
CA ASP A 242 -4.40 -15.31 67.72
C ASP A 242 -3.55 -16.09 66.70
N ALA A 243 -3.42 -17.42 66.84
CA ALA A 243 -2.68 -18.25 65.88
C ALA A 243 -3.47 -18.46 64.57
N GLU A 244 -4.80 -18.57 64.67
CA GLU A 244 -5.71 -18.67 63.54
C GLU A 244 -5.82 -17.33 62.80
N ALA A 245 -5.88 -16.21 63.54
CA ALA A 245 -5.81 -14.87 62.95
C ALA A 245 -4.47 -14.59 62.27
N ALA A 246 -3.35 -15.04 62.84
CA ALA A 246 -2.02 -14.90 62.23
C ALA A 246 -1.85 -15.77 60.97
N ALA A 247 -2.40 -16.99 60.97
CA ALA A 247 -2.41 -17.85 59.78
C ALA A 247 -3.32 -17.26 58.68
N THR A 248 -4.48 -16.72 59.06
CA THR A 248 -5.40 -16.08 58.11
C THR A 248 -4.79 -14.79 57.53
N ALA A 249 -4.15 -13.96 58.35
CA ALA A 249 -3.45 -12.76 57.88
C ALA A 249 -2.24 -13.07 57.00
N ALA A 250 -1.50 -14.15 57.28
CA ALA A 250 -0.41 -14.61 56.41
C ALA A 250 -0.92 -15.14 55.06
N VAL A 251 -2.11 -15.73 55.03
CA VAL A 251 -2.78 -16.18 53.79
C VAL A 251 -3.44 -15.03 53.03
N GLU A 252 -3.95 -13.99 53.71
CA GLU A 252 -4.51 -12.79 53.06
C GLU A 252 -3.42 -11.82 52.54
N ALA A 253 -2.23 -11.82 53.16
CA ALA A 253 -1.10 -11.00 52.74
C ALA A 253 -0.29 -11.62 51.57
N ALA A 254 -0.41 -12.93 51.34
CA ALA A 254 0.22 -13.68 50.26
C ALA A 254 -0.69 -13.77 49.03
#